data_AF-A0A2N2WPU9-F1
#
_entry.id   AF-A0A2N2WPU9-F1
#
_cell.length_a   1.000
_cell.length_b   1.000
_cell.length_c   1.000
_cell.angle_alpha   90.00
_cell.angle_beta   90.00
_cell.angle_gamma   90.00
#
_symmetry.space_group_name_H-M   'P 1'
#
loop_
_entity.id
_entity.type
_entity.pdbx_description
1 polymer ?
#
loop_
_entity_poly.entity_id
_entity_poly.type
_entity_poly.pdbx_seq_one_letter_code
_entity_poly.pdbx_strand_id
1 'polypeptide(L)'
;MRNYHYIISGLPDIALDFENTGFDLESLFAHISDMSTPEDIRCIEWLFFGLKEENLNNHFYRAARKMPNKFIREYFTTDLEIRNIQAAYLARKSSQDPSDFVIGSGEFTDSLKNSKAADMGITHLSELSAPVLKILENENILEREQLLDLLRWERANEICTFSYFDINVILSFLLKASIVKRWAKLDRKRGAVIFKKFVDEVKGSFNMDNKN
;
A
#
# COMPACT_ATOMS: atom_id res chain seq x y z
N MET A 1 -8.97 2.77 25.96
CA MET A 1 -7.52 2.53 26.06
C MET A 1 -7.05 1.98 24.73
N ARG A 2 -5.81 2.28 24.30
CA ARG A 2 -5.26 1.75 23.06
C ARG A 2 -4.67 0.37 23.33
N ASN A 3 -5.29 -0.68 22.82
CA ASN A 3 -4.92 -2.07 23.11
C ASN A 3 -3.96 -2.66 22.06
N TYR A 4 -3.00 -1.86 21.58
CA TYR A 4 -2.13 -2.27 20.47
C TYR A 4 -1.33 -3.53 20.75
N HIS A 5 -0.83 -3.71 21.98
CA HIS A 5 -0.15 -4.95 22.36
C HIS A 5 -1.03 -6.18 22.14
N TYR A 6 -2.28 -6.14 22.61
CA TYR A 6 -3.20 -7.26 22.46
C TYR A 6 -3.55 -7.51 20.99
N ILE A 7 -3.87 -6.45 20.24
CA ILE A 7 -4.20 -6.57 18.81
C ILE A 7 -3.01 -7.16 18.03
N ILE A 8 -1.82 -6.61 18.24
CA ILE A 8 -0.61 -6.96 17.47
C ILE A 8 -0.13 -8.36 17.81
N SER A 9 -0.14 -8.74 19.08
CA SER A 9 0.18 -10.11 19.49
C SER A 9 -0.83 -11.14 18.97
N GLY A 10 -2.08 -10.74 18.73
CA GLY A 10 -3.11 -11.60 18.13
C GLY A 10 -3.10 -11.66 16.59
N LEU A 11 -2.30 -10.82 15.90
CA LEU A 11 -2.27 -10.80 14.43
C LEU A 11 -1.92 -12.14 13.79
N PRO A 12 -1.02 -12.98 14.32
CA PRO A 12 -0.74 -14.30 13.75
C PRO A 12 -1.97 -15.19 13.69
N ASP A 13 -2.76 -15.24 14.77
CA ASP A 13 -3.99 -16.04 14.83
C ASP A 13 -5.05 -15.47 13.90
N ILE A 14 -5.23 -14.14 13.94
CA ILE A 14 -6.13 -13.41 13.06
C ILE A 14 -5.79 -13.64 11.57
N ALA A 15 -4.50 -13.69 11.21
CA ALA A 15 -4.05 -13.94 9.84
C ALA A 15 -4.36 -15.36 9.37
N LEU A 16 -4.30 -16.35 10.26
CA LEU A 16 -4.69 -17.74 9.95
C LEU A 16 -6.22 -17.84 9.77
N ASP A 17 -6.99 -17.21 10.65
CA ASP A 17 -8.44 -17.15 10.53
C ASP A 17 -8.89 -16.42 9.26
N PHE A 18 -8.15 -15.40 8.83
CA PHE A 18 -8.40 -14.69 7.57
C PHE A 18 -8.36 -15.62 6.35
N GLU A 19 -7.46 -16.61 6.28
CA GLU A 19 -7.49 -17.61 5.20
C GLU A 19 -8.64 -18.60 5.34
N ASN A 20 -8.89 -19.09 6.56
CA ASN A 20 -9.96 -20.06 6.83
C ASN A 20 -11.36 -19.49 6.53
N THR A 21 -11.56 -18.19 6.74
CA THR A 21 -12.79 -17.45 6.41
C THR A 21 -12.90 -17.07 4.93
N GLY A 22 -11.96 -17.52 4.08
CA GLY A 22 -12.00 -17.24 2.65
C GLY A 22 -11.55 -15.82 2.29
N PHE A 23 -10.59 -15.26 3.04
CA PHE A 23 -10.05 -13.90 2.88
C PHE A 23 -11.08 -12.80 3.12
N ASP A 24 -11.86 -12.95 4.19
CA ASP A 24 -12.87 -11.96 4.57
C ASP A 24 -12.28 -10.77 5.35
N LEU A 25 -12.01 -9.69 4.62
CA LEU A 25 -11.56 -8.41 5.20
C LEU A 25 -12.60 -7.75 6.11
N GLU A 26 -13.90 -8.00 5.92
CA GLU A 26 -14.94 -7.33 6.72
C GLU A 26 -14.96 -7.91 8.12
N SER A 27 -14.93 -9.24 8.25
CA SER A 27 -14.75 -9.93 9.54
C SER A 27 -13.43 -9.52 10.20
N LEU A 28 -12.34 -9.43 9.43
CA LEU A 28 -11.05 -8.97 9.94
C LEU A 28 -11.12 -7.56 10.54
N PHE A 29 -11.74 -6.63 9.81
CA PHE A 29 -11.92 -5.26 10.24
C PHE A 29 -12.80 -5.17 11.48
N ALA A 30 -13.88 -5.93 11.56
CA ALA A 30 -14.75 -5.97 12.73
C ALA A 30 -13.97 -6.34 14.01
N HIS A 31 -13.22 -7.45 13.97
CA HIS A 31 -12.40 -7.88 15.11
C HIS A 31 -11.39 -6.81 15.56
N ILE A 32 -10.68 -6.18 14.62
CA ILE A 32 -9.71 -5.13 14.95
C ILE A 32 -10.43 -3.89 15.51
N SER A 33 -11.60 -3.54 14.97
CA SER A 33 -12.36 -2.35 15.36
C SER A 33 -12.89 -2.45 16.79
N ASP A 34 -13.34 -3.63 17.22
CA ASP A 34 -13.84 -3.87 18.58
C ASP A 34 -12.80 -3.56 19.67
N MET A 35 -11.51 -3.60 19.31
CA MET A 35 -10.38 -3.36 20.20
C MET A 35 -9.71 -1.99 19.99
N SER A 36 -10.21 -1.22 19.03
CA SER A 36 -9.61 0.04 18.56
C SER A 36 -10.32 1.27 19.13
N THR A 37 -9.60 2.39 19.20
CA THR A 37 -10.21 3.68 19.59
C THR A 37 -10.93 4.32 18.39
N PRO A 38 -11.86 5.27 18.59
CA PRO A 38 -12.49 6.01 17.49
C PRO A 38 -11.49 6.75 16.59
N GLU A 39 -10.34 7.18 17.12
CA GLU A 39 -9.24 7.77 16.35
C GLU A 39 -8.59 6.72 15.42
N ASP A 40 -8.40 5.51 15.91
CA ASP A 40 -7.76 4.42 15.17
C ASP A 40 -8.69 3.89 14.08
N ILE A 41 -9.98 3.71 14.41
CA ILE A 41 -11.02 3.34 13.44
C ILE A 41 -11.04 4.34 12.30
N ARG A 42 -10.99 5.65 12.58
CA ARG A 42 -10.89 6.68 11.53
C ARG A 42 -9.66 6.50 10.64
N CYS A 43 -8.51 6.12 11.19
CA CYS A 43 -7.33 5.85 10.37
C CYS A 43 -7.53 4.63 9.47
N ILE A 44 -8.18 3.59 9.97
CA ILE A 44 -8.48 2.37 9.20
C ILE A 44 -9.51 2.65 8.10
N GLU A 45 -10.55 3.42 8.40
CA GLU A 45 -11.53 3.88 7.41
C GLU A 45 -10.85 4.71 6.31
N TRP A 46 -9.92 5.60 6.67
CA TRP A 46 -9.12 6.36 5.71
C TRP A 46 -8.29 5.46 4.80
N LEU A 47 -7.67 4.42 5.36
CA LEU A 47 -6.95 3.43 4.59
C LEU A 47 -7.89 2.76 3.58
N PHE A 48 -8.99 2.14 4.04
CA PHE A 48 -9.90 1.42 3.15
C PHE A 48 -10.61 2.33 2.13
N PHE A 49 -10.90 3.56 2.51
CA PHE A 49 -11.43 4.56 1.58
C PHE A 49 -10.44 4.81 0.44
N GLY A 50 -9.16 4.99 0.75
CA GLY A 50 -8.10 5.22 -0.24
C GLY A 50 -7.64 3.97 -1.01
N LEU A 51 -8.02 2.76 -0.59
CA LEU A 51 -7.72 1.54 -1.35
C LEU A 51 -8.72 1.30 -2.49
N LYS A 52 -9.82 2.04 -2.53
CA LYS A 52 -10.84 1.99 -3.58
C LYS A 52 -10.49 2.96 -4.69
N GLU A 53 -10.34 2.47 -5.92
CA GLU A 53 -9.90 3.27 -7.06
C GLU A 53 -10.82 4.46 -7.35
N GLU A 54 -12.13 4.30 -7.16
CA GLU A 54 -13.14 5.34 -7.35
C GLU A 54 -12.97 6.56 -6.43
N ASN A 55 -12.26 6.39 -5.30
CA ASN A 55 -12.02 7.45 -4.33
C ASN A 55 -10.70 8.20 -4.59
N LEU A 56 -9.86 7.69 -5.48
CA LEU A 56 -8.52 8.22 -5.73
C LEU A 56 -8.59 9.41 -6.68
N ASN A 57 -8.68 10.60 -6.10
CA ASN A 57 -8.68 11.86 -6.82
C ASN A 57 -7.77 12.88 -6.15
N ASN A 58 -7.59 14.04 -6.81
CA ASN A 58 -6.74 15.12 -6.30
C ASN A 58 -7.13 15.57 -4.88
N HIS A 59 -8.43 15.66 -4.59
CA HIS A 59 -8.91 16.05 -3.27
C HIS A 59 -8.53 15.03 -2.19
N PHE A 60 -8.74 13.74 -2.46
CA PHE A 60 -8.35 12.66 -1.57
C PHE A 60 -6.85 12.73 -1.23
N TYR A 61 -5.97 12.77 -2.23
CA TYR A 61 -4.53 12.81 -1.97
C TYR A 61 -4.09 14.07 -1.23
N ARG A 62 -4.70 15.23 -1.51
CA ARG A 62 -4.45 16.47 -0.75
C ARG A 62 -4.89 16.36 0.70
N ALA A 63 -5.99 15.67 0.97
CA ALA A 63 -6.49 15.44 2.32
C ALA A 63 -5.63 14.41 3.07
N ALA A 64 -5.29 13.30 2.42
CA ALA A 64 -4.42 12.25 2.99
C ALA A 64 -3.07 12.81 3.45
N ARG A 65 -2.45 13.71 2.66
CA ARG A 65 -1.20 14.42 3.03
C ARG A 65 -1.30 15.28 4.30
N LYS A 66 -2.51 15.69 4.71
CA LYS A 66 -2.75 16.51 5.90
C LYS A 66 -3.19 15.69 7.11
N MET A 67 -3.36 14.38 6.96
CA MET A 67 -3.78 13.51 8.06
C MET A 67 -2.74 13.49 9.18
N PRO A 68 -3.14 13.42 10.46
CA PRO A 68 -2.20 13.40 11.58
C PRO A 68 -1.42 12.07 11.66
N ASN A 69 -1.99 10.97 11.17
CA ASN A 69 -1.32 9.68 11.16
C ASN A 69 -0.21 9.63 10.09
N LYS A 70 0.99 9.20 10.50
CA LYS A 70 2.18 9.08 9.64
C LYS A 70 1.95 8.12 8.48
N PHE A 71 1.42 6.93 8.77
CA PHE A 71 1.21 5.88 7.79
C PHE A 71 0.31 6.35 6.64
N ILE A 72 -0.83 6.96 6.95
CA ILE A 72 -1.76 7.49 5.93
C ILE A 72 -1.07 8.55 5.06
N ARG A 73 -0.32 9.49 5.65
CA ARG A 73 0.38 10.52 4.86
C ARG A 73 1.42 9.92 3.92
N GLU A 74 2.30 9.08 4.45
CA GLU A 74 3.44 8.57 3.70
C GLU A 74 3.00 7.54 2.66
N TYR A 75 2.11 6.62 3.02
CA TYR A 75 1.61 5.60 2.12
C TYR A 75 0.89 6.21 0.91
N PHE A 76 -0.06 7.13 1.12
CA PHE A 76 -0.79 7.74 0.00
C PHE A 76 0.03 8.77 -0.77
N THR A 77 1.12 9.30 -0.20
CA THR A 77 2.09 10.08 -0.98
C THR A 77 2.84 9.17 -1.95
N THR A 78 3.32 8.02 -1.48
CA THR A 78 3.96 7.01 -2.33
C THR A 78 2.99 6.41 -3.34
N ASP A 79 1.75 6.10 -2.97
CA ASP A 79 0.75 5.57 -3.92
C ASP A 79 0.48 6.56 -5.06
N LEU A 80 0.36 7.85 -4.76
CA LEU A 80 0.21 8.88 -5.78
C LEU A 80 1.44 8.94 -6.71
N GLU A 81 2.66 8.86 -6.16
CA GLU A 81 3.88 8.84 -6.97
C GLU A 81 3.89 7.66 -7.93
N ILE A 82 3.67 6.44 -7.42
CA ILE A 82 3.61 5.22 -8.24
C ILE A 82 2.58 5.41 -9.36
N ARG A 83 1.35 5.84 -9.02
CA ARG A 83 0.27 6.02 -10.00
C ARG A 83 0.57 7.10 -11.03
N ASN A 84 1.18 8.21 -10.64
CA ASN A 84 1.58 9.27 -11.56
C ASN A 84 2.66 8.78 -12.54
N ILE A 85 3.63 7.99 -12.07
CA ILE A 85 4.63 7.36 -12.95
C ILE A 85 3.95 6.41 -13.93
N GLN A 86 3.05 5.54 -13.45
CA GLN A 86 2.28 4.62 -14.30
C GLN A 86 1.47 5.38 -15.36
N ALA A 87 0.73 6.41 -14.95
CA ALA A 87 -0.11 7.21 -15.83
C ALA A 87 0.72 7.92 -16.91
N ALA A 88 1.82 8.58 -16.52
CA ALA A 88 2.69 9.27 -17.47
C ALA A 88 3.38 8.30 -18.44
N TYR A 89 3.84 7.14 -17.94
CA TYR A 89 4.45 6.10 -18.77
C TYR A 89 3.47 5.57 -19.81
N LEU A 90 2.24 5.24 -19.40
CA LEU A 90 1.20 4.72 -20.29
C LEU A 90 0.72 5.77 -21.30
N ALA A 91 0.56 7.02 -20.87
CA ALA A 91 0.21 8.14 -21.76
C ALA A 91 1.24 8.29 -22.88
N ARG A 92 2.54 8.32 -22.53
CA ARG A 92 3.63 8.38 -23.52
C ARG A 92 3.63 7.19 -24.46
N LYS A 93 3.51 5.97 -23.93
CA LYS A 93 3.44 4.74 -24.73
C LYS A 93 2.27 4.75 -25.72
N SER A 94 1.19 5.44 -25.36
CA SER A 94 -0.02 5.59 -26.18
C SER A 94 -0.08 6.90 -26.97
N SER A 95 1.01 7.69 -27.00
CA SER A 95 1.07 9.02 -27.65
C SER A 95 0.00 10.02 -27.19
N GLN A 96 -0.42 9.92 -25.93
CA GLN A 96 -1.29 10.88 -25.25
C GLN A 96 -0.46 11.85 -24.39
N ASP A 97 -1.04 13.00 -24.06
CA ASP A 97 -0.41 13.98 -23.18
C ASP A 97 -0.45 13.50 -21.71
N PRO A 98 0.70 13.31 -21.02
CA PRO A 98 0.73 12.95 -19.60
C PRO A 98 0.00 13.95 -18.70
N SER A 99 -0.14 15.20 -19.12
CA SER A 99 -0.78 16.28 -18.35
C SER A 99 -2.24 16.02 -18.04
N ASP A 100 -2.92 15.22 -18.86
CA ASP A 100 -4.33 14.87 -18.66
C ASP A 100 -4.53 13.84 -17.54
N PHE A 101 -3.48 13.09 -17.18
CA PHE A 101 -3.58 11.95 -16.27
C PHE A 101 -2.80 12.13 -14.95
N VAL A 102 -1.78 12.99 -14.93
CA VAL A 102 -0.94 13.21 -13.74
C VAL A 102 -1.65 14.12 -12.73
N ILE A 103 -1.79 13.64 -11.49
CA ILE A 103 -2.46 14.35 -10.40
C ILE A 103 -1.43 15.01 -9.46
N GLY A 104 -1.71 16.23 -9.05
CA GLY A 104 -0.90 16.97 -8.08
C GLY A 104 -0.12 18.13 -8.69
N SER A 105 0.85 18.63 -7.93
CA SER A 105 1.65 19.81 -8.27
C SER A 105 3.05 19.71 -7.66
N GLY A 106 4.02 20.34 -8.30
CA GLY A 106 5.42 20.40 -7.86
C GLY A 106 6.39 19.80 -8.88
N GLU A 107 7.67 19.90 -8.57
CA GLU A 107 8.79 19.53 -9.47
C GLU A 107 8.65 18.12 -10.04
N PHE A 108 8.30 17.13 -9.22
CA PHE A 108 8.09 15.75 -9.67
C PHE A 108 6.99 15.64 -10.73
N THR A 109 5.82 16.26 -10.49
CA THR A 109 4.72 16.22 -11.46
C THR A 109 5.00 17.06 -12.70
N ASP A 110 5.75 18.15 -12.57
CA ASP A 110 6.12 19.01 -13.70
C ASP A 110 7.12 18.30 -14.62
N SER A 111 8.03 17.51 -14.03
CA SER A 111 8.96 16.64 -14.78
C SER A 111 8.21 15.57 -15.56
N LEU A 112 7.26 14.86 -14.93
CA LEU A 112 6.41 13.86 -15.61
C LEU A 112 5.66 14.42 -16.82
N LYS A 113 5.14 15.64 -16.71
CA LYS A 113 4.35 16.31 -17.76
C LYS A 113 5.20 16.81 -18.91
N ASN A 114 6.33 17.46 -18.61
CA ASN A 114 7.06 18.27 -19.60
C ASN A 114 8.37 17.63 -20.09
N SER A 115 8.98 16.74 -19.30
CA SER A 115 10.31 16.21 -19.61
C SER A 115 10.30 15.29 -20.82
N LYS A 116 11.22 15.47 -21.76
CA LYS A 116 11.37 14.57 -22.93
C LYS A 116 12.33 13.40 -22.68
N ALA A 117 12.93 13.32 -21.49
CA ALA A 117 13.82 12.23 -21.14
C ALA A 117 13.08 10.88 -21.10
N ALA A 118 13.78 9.79 -21.38
CA ALA A 118 13.22 8.43 -21.37
C ALA A 118 12.73 8.04 -19.96
N ASP A 119 13.47 8.44 -18.94
CA ASP A 119 13.11 8.27 -17.52
C ASP A 119 12.20 9.39 -17.01
N MET A 120 11.68 10.23 -17.91
CA MET A 120 10.87 11.41 -17.60
C MET A 120 11.56 12.42 -16.66
N GLY A 121 12.88 12.33 -16.46
CA GLY A 121 13.62 13.22 -15.56
C GLY A 121 13.20 13.11 -14.09
N ILE A 122 12.71 11.96 -13.64
CA ILE A 122 12.23 11.75 -12.26
C ILE A 122 13.14 10.88 -11.41
N THR A 123 14.15 10.23 -12.00
CA THR A 123 15.01 9.27 -11.29
C THR A 123 15.81 9.90 -10.15
N HIS A 124 16.15 11.18 -10.28
CA HIS A 124 16.85 11.94 -9.24
C HIS A 124 15.90 12.61 -8.23
N LEU A 125 14.60 12.61 -8.50
CA LEU A 125 13.59 13.29 -7.68
C LEU A 125 12.90 12.34 -6.69
N SER A 126 12.84 11.04 -7.00
CA SER A 126 12.27 10.03 -6.12
C SER A 126 13.01 8.71 -6.28
N GLU A 127 13.37 8.09 -5.15
CA GLU A 127 14.02 6.78 -5.09
C GLU A 127 13.15 5.67 -5.69
N LEU A 128 11.82 5.88 -5.71
CA LEU A 128 10.85 4.94 -6.27
C LEU A 128 10.80 4.96 -7.79
N SER A 129 11.27 6.04 -8.43
CA SER A 129 11.17 6.24 -9.88
C SER A 129 11.81 5.11 -10.69
N ALA A 130 13.07 4.77 -10.39
CA ALA A 130 13.79 3.73 -11.13
C ALA A 130 13.16 2.34 -10.96
N PRO A 131 12.85 1.87 -9.73
CA PRO A 131 12.12 0.62 -9.53
C PRO A 131 10.79 0.56 -10.28
N VAL A 132 9.96 1.61 -10.21
CA VAL A 132 8.65 1.63 -10.88
C VAL A 132 8.79 1.58 -12.39
N LEU A 133 9.70 2.37 -12.97
CA LEU A 133 9.96 2.36 -14.41
C LEU A 133 10.41 0.98 -14.91
N LYS A 134 11.35 0.36 -14.19
CA LYS A 134 11.82 -1.00 -14.49
C LYS A 134 10.69 -2.02 -14.44
N ILE A 135 9.77 -1.90 -13.47
CA ILE A 135 8.60 -2.77 -13.41
C ILE A 135 7.71 -2.54 -14.65
N LEU A 136 7.47 -1.28 -15.03
CA LEU A 136 6.57 -0.92 -16.12
C LEU A 136 7.03 -1.40 -17.51
N GLU A 137 8.33 -1.59 -17.69
CA GLU A 137 8.94 -2.17 -18.90
C GLU A 137 8.58 -3.65 -19.11
N ASN A 138 8.17 -4.38 -18.07
CA ASN A 138 7.75 -5.78 -18.21
C ASN A 138 6.49 -5.90 -19.09
N GLU A 139 6.51 -6.77 -20.09
CA GLU A 139 5.37 -6.98 -20.99
C GLU A 139 4.19 -7.68 -20.32
N ASN A 140 4.46 -8.51 -19.32
CA ASN A 140 3.43 -9.25 -18.60
C ASN A 140 2.66 -8.34 -17.63
N ILE A 141 1.44 -7.97 -18.03
CA ILE A 141 0.55 -7.09 -17.26
C ILE A 141 0.33 -7.60 -15.83
N LEU A 142 0.11 -8.91 -15.67
CA LEU A 142 -0.18 -9.49 -14.36
C LEU A 142 1.07 -9.51 -13.46
N GLU A 143 2.25 -9.71 -14.03
CA GLU A 143 3.51 -9.61 -13.29
C GLU A 143 3.81 -8.17 -12.88
N ARG A 144 3.54 -7.18 -13.76
CA ARG A 144 3.66 -5.76 -13.41
C ARG A 144 2.83 -5.39 -12.20
N GLU A 145 1.54 -5.74 -12.22
CA GLU A 145 0.63 -5.48 -11.09
C GLU A 145 1.13 -6.12 -9.80
N GLN A 146 1.66 -7.35 -9.89
CA GLN A 146 2.19 -8.06 -8.72
C GLN A 146 3.43 -7.36 -8.16
N LEU A 147 4.36 -6.96 -9.02
CA LEU A 147 5.57 -6.26 -8.61
C LEU A 147 5.27 -4.87 -8.02
N LEU A 148 4.28 -4.16 -8.56
CA LEU A 148 3.82 -2.87 -8.00
C LEU A 148 3.17 -3.05 -6.63
N ASP A 149 2.39 -4.11 -6.42
CA ASP A 149 1.85 -4.44 -5.10
C ASP A 149 2.94 -4.82 -4.11
N LEU A 150 3.96 -5.58 -4.55
CA LEU A 150 5.12 -5.87 -3.72
C LEU A 150 5.88 -4.59 -3.36
N LEU A 151 5.98 -3.62 -4.26
CA LEU A 151 6.57 -2.32 -3.94
C LEU A 151 5.74 -1.55 -2.89
N ARG A 152 4.40 -1.55 -3.02
CA ARG A 152 3.50 -0.98 -2.00
C ARG A 152 3.63 -1.70 -0.66
N TRP A 153 3.83 -3.01 -0.68
CA TRP A 153 4.06 -3.84 0.50
C TRP A 153 5.36 -3.47 1.21
N GLU A 154 6.48 -3.39 0.48
CA GLU A 154 7.76 -3.00 1.07
C GLU A 154 7.73 -1.57 1.59
N ARG A 155 7.04 -0.66 0.89
CA ARG A 155 6.84 0.70 1.41
C ARG A 155 6.10 0.69 2.75
N ALA A 156 5.08 -0.16 2.90
CA ALA A 156 4.36 -0.31 4.15
C ALA A 156 5.26 -0.84 5.29
N ASN A 157 6.25 -1.68 4.98
CA ASN A 157 7.28 -2.10 5.93
C ASN A 157 8.16 -0.93 6.35
N GLU A 158 8.69 -0.19 5.38
CA GLU A 158 9.59 0.95 5.62
C GLU A 158 8.94 2.02 6.50
N ILE A 159 7.68 2.37 6.24
CA ILE A 159 6.96 3.37 7.03
C ILE A 159 6.84 2.95 8.51
N CYS A 160 6.66 1.64 8.72
CA CYS A 160 6.57 1.00 10.04
C CYS A 160 7.93 0.69 10.67
N THR A 161 9.05 1.08 10.06
CA THR A 161 10.37 0.91 10.70
C THR A 161 10.34 1.62 12.06
N PHE A 162 10.78 0.92 13.11
CA PHE A 162 10.72 1.36 14.51
C PHE A 162 9.30 1.55 15.10
N SER A 163 8.26 1.12 14.39
CA SER A 163 6.89 1.01 14.92
C SER A 163 6.69 -0.42 15.43
N TYR A 164 6.45 -0.57 16.73
CA TYR A 164 6.31 -1.89 17.36
C TYR A 164 4.85 -2.16 17.77
N PHE A 165 4.30 -1.31 18.65
CA PHE A 165 2.95 -1.47 19.18
C PHE A 165 2.12 -0.21 18.96
N ASP A 166 1.84 0.12 17.70
CA ASP A 166 1.03 1.28 17.33
C ASP A 166 0.08 1.01 16.16
N ILE A 167 -0.76 2.00 15.88
CA ILE A 167 -1.73 1.98 14.77
C ILE A 167 -1.07 1.80 13.40
N ASN A 168 0.18 2.23 13.18
CA ASN A 168 0.84 2.08 11.89
C ASN A 168 1.06 0.60 11.56
N VAL A 169 1.40 -0.22 12.57
CA VAL A 169 1.54 -1.68 12.40
C VAL A 169 0.22 -2.32 11.98
N ILE A 170 -0.89 -1.91 12.61
CA ILE A 170 -2.24 -2.37 12.26
C ILE A 170 -2.61 -1.94 10.83
N LEU A 171 -2.34 -0.69 10.45
CA LEU A 171 -2.61 -0.18 9.10
C LEU A 171 -1.78 -0.92 8.03
N SER A 172 -0.51 -1.18 8.31
CA SER A 172 0.37 -1.98 7.44
C SER A 172 -0.16 -3.39 7.26
N PHE A 173 -0.56 -4.04 8.36
CA PHE A 173 -1.18 -5.37 8.32
C PHE A 173 -2.47 -5.39 7.47
N LEU A 174 -3.39 -4.44 7.68
CA LEU A 174 -4.65 -4.35 6.94
C LEU A 174 -4.45 -4.07 5.45
N LEU A 175 -3.50 -3.20 5.12
CA LEU A 175 -3.09 -2.95 3.74
C LEU A 175 -2.61 -4.25 3.07
N LYS A 176 -1.73 -4.99 3.73
CA LYS A 176 -1.20 -6.27 3.23
C LYS A 176 -2.28 -7.33 3.08
N ALA A 177 -3.18 -7.45 4.06
CA ALA A 177 -4.35 -8.32 3.98
C ALA A 177 -5.23 -7.95 2.76
N SER A 178 -5.36 -6.66 2.44
CA SER A 178 -6.09 -6.22 1.25
C SER A 178 -5.44 -6.60 -0.07
N ILE A 179 -4.11 -6.54 -0.14
CA ILE A 179 -3.33 -7.02 -1.29
C ILE A 179 -3.54 -8.54 -1.45
N VAL A 180 -3.44 -9.31 -0.37
CA VAL A 180 -3.70 -10.75 -0.38
C VAL A 180 -5.11 -11.06 -0.90
N LYS A 181 -6.15 -10.41 -0.36
CA LYS A 181 -7.55 -10.59 -0.82
C LYS A 181 -7.68 -10.31 -2.31
N ARG A 182 -7.09 -9.22 -2.79
CA ARG A 182 -7.11 -8.82 -4.21
C ARG A 182 -6.53 -9.94 -5.08
N TRP A 183 -5.36 -10.48 -4.72
CA TRP A 183 -4.71 -11.54 -5.47
C TRP A 183 -5.41 -12.89 -5.36
N ALA A 184 -5.93 -13.25 -4.19
CA ALA A 184 -6.71 -14.48 -4.00
C ALA A 184 -7.97 -14.49 -4.88
N LYS A 185 -8.60 -13.33 -5.09
CA LYS A 185 -9.74 -13.16 -5.99
C LYS A 185 -9.36 -13.25 -7.47
N LEU A 186 -8.17 -12.75 -7.86
CA LEU A 186 -7.71 -12.74 -9.25
C LEU A 186 -7.10 -14.08 -9.70
N ASP A 187 -6.22 -14.65 -8.89
CA ASP A 187 -5.52 -15.91 -9.16
C ASP A 187 -5.21 -16.62 -7.83
N ARG A 188 -5.90 -17.74 -7.58
CA ARG A 188 -5.76 -18.51 -6.34
C ARG A 188 -4.33 -18.97 -6.07
N LYS A 189 -3.55 -19.32 -7.10
CA LYS A 189 -2.16 -19.79 -6.92
C LYS A 189 -1.25 -18.64 -6.48
N ARG A 190 -1.34 -17.49 -7.15
CA ARG A 190 -0.56 -16.29 -6.77
C ARG A 190 -0.99 -15.76 -5.41
N GLY A 191 -2.30 -15.74 -5.15
CA GLY A 191 -2.87 -15.39 -3.84
C GLY A 191 -2.29 -16.24 -2.72
N ALA A 192 -2.19 -17.56 -2.89
CA ALA A 192 -1.59 -18.45 -1.90
C ALA A 192 -0.10 -18.15 -1.64
N VAL A 193 0.67 -17.78 -2.68
CA VAL A 193 2.09 -17.39 -2.52
C VAL A 193 2.22 -16.09 -1.71
N ILE A 194 1.41 -15.08 -2.03
CA ILE A 194 1.43 -13.79 -1.31
C ILE A 194 0.91 -13.97 0.12
N PHE A 195 -0.10 -14.81 0.32
CA PHE A 195 -0.59 -15.16 1.65
C PHE A 195 0.47 -15.87 2.48
N LYS A 196 1.23 -16.79 1.90
CA LYS A 196 2.35 -17.42 2.62
C LYS A 196 3.35 -16.37 3.10
N LYS A 197 3.73 -15.42 2.24
CA LYS A 197 4.57 -14.28 2.63
C LYS A 197 3.93 -13.46 3.77
N PHE A 198 2.63 -13.18 3.67
CA PHE A 198 1.88 -12.47 4.72
C PHE A 198 2.00 -13.16 6.08
N VAL A 199 1.71 -14.46 6.13
CA VAL A 199 1.77 -15.24 7.37
C VAL A 199 3.20 -15.33 7.90
N ASP A 200 4.18 -15.56 7.03
CA ASP A 200 5.59 -15.67 7.42
C ASP A 200 6.08 -14.35 8.04
N GLU A 201 5.68 -13.19 7.50
CA GLU A 201 6.00 -11.88 8.09
C GLU A 201 5.33 -11.67 9.45
N VAL A 202 4.03 -11.95 9.55
CA VAL A 202 3.26 -11.75 10.79
C VAL A 202 3.79 -12.66 11.91
N LYS A 203 4.17 -13.90 11.59
CA LYS A 203 4.83 -14.83 12.53
C LYS A 203 6.29 -14.45 12.82
N GLY A 204 7.01 -13.92 11.83
CA GLY A 204 8.39 -13.48 11.98
C GLY A 204 8.52 -12.31 12.95
N SER A 205 7.60 -11.35 12.86
CA SER A 205 7.46 -10.26 13.85
C SER A 205 7.27 -10.81 15.27
N PHE A 206 6.43 -11.82 15.44
CA PHE A 206 6.18 -12.48 16.73
C PHE A 206 7.41 -13.21 17.30
N ASN A 207 8.20 -13.90 16.46
CA ASN A 207 9.36 -14.66 16.92
C ASN A 207 10.55 -13.78 17.32
N MET A 208 10.61 -12.51 16.87
CA MET A 208 11.60 -11.55 17.38
C MET A 208 11.28 -11.08 18.79
N ASP A 209 10.00 -11.07 19.19
CA ASP A 209 9.56 -10.67 20.54
C ASP A 209 9.84 -11.74 21.61
N ASN A 210 9.92 -13.03 21.24
CA ASN A 210 10.20 -14.15 22.17
C ASN A 210 11.70 -14.38 22.47
N LYS A 211 12.60 -13.51 21.99
CA LYS A 211 14.06 -13.66 22.19
C LYS A 211 14.68 -12.61 23.13
N ASN A 212 13.88 -11.81 23.81
CA ASN A 212 14.36 -10.85 24.82
C ASN A 212 13.95 -11.28 26.23
#